data_AF-A0A0Q9NN22-F1
#
_entry.id   AF-A0A0Q9NN22-F1
#
_cell.length_a   1.000
_cell.length_b   1.000
_cell.length_c   1.000
_cell.angle_alpha   90.00
_cell.angle_beta   90.00
_cell.angle_gamma   90.00
#
_symmetry.space_group_name_H-M   'P 1'
#
loop_
_entity.id
_entity.type
_entity.pdbx_description
1 polymer ?
#
loop_
_entity_poly.entity_id
_entity_poly.type
_entity_poly.pdbx_seq_one_letter_code
_entity_poly.pdbx_strand_id
1 'polypeptide(L)'
;MAEKSRDHGPDPWEEFDRLPPAGQDRVGGLPGGAPQGFGFRTGVRSARVAFGFAVYALVLGSVLVVCGAIYFISRGQWLWLGLMAVIETAFVLAFARLVVLARNRRSAP
;
A
#
# COMPACT_ATOMS: atom_id res chain seq x y z
N MET A 1 -2.84 -1.12 -59.24
CA MET A 1 -3.84 -1.56 -58.25
C MET A 1 -4.05 -3.05 -58.48
N ALA A 2 -3.86 -3.98 -57.54
CA ALA A 2 -4.02 -3.89 -56.11
C ALA A 2 -3.02 -4.76 -55.36
N GLU A 3 -2.85 -4.40 -54.10
CA GLU A 3 -1.85 -4.82 -53.16
C GLU A 3 -2.39 -5.95 -52.26
N LYS A 4 -1.55 -6.99 -52.07
CA LYS A 4 -1.39 -7.78 -50.84
C LYS A 4 -2.59 -8.62 -50.37
N SER A 5 -2.64 -9.86 -50.86
CA SER A 5 -3.23 -10.99 -50.15
C SER A 5 -2.46 -11.23 -48.84
N ARG A 6 -2.92 -10.65 -47.73
CA ARG A 6 -2.53 -11.12 -46.39
C ARG A 6 -3.45 -12.27 -46.07
N ASP A 7 -2.91 -13.47 -46.19
CA ASP A 7 -3.46 -14.67 -45.60
C ASP A 7 -3.63 -14.39 -44.11
N HIS A 8 -4.88 -14.20 -43.67
CA HIS A 8 -5.21 -14.12 -42.26
C HIS A 8 -5.04 -15.53 -41.71
N GLY A 9 -3.87 -15.80 -41.14
CA GLY A 9 -3.62 -17.02 -40.38
C GLY A 9 -4.70 -17.21 -39.30
N PRO A 10 -4.81 -18.44 -38.74
CA PRO A 10 -5.83 -18.78 -37.75
C PRO A 10 -5.89 -17.72 -36.66
N ASP A 11 -7.09 -17.23 -36.34
CA ASP A 11 -7.30 -16.23 -35.30
C ASP A 11 -6.76 -16.78 -33.97
N PRO A 12 -5.72 -16.18 -33.37
CA PRO A 12 -5.12 -16.66 -32.13
C PRO A 12 -6.13 -16.80 -30.99
N TRP A 13 -7.25 -16.07 -31.06
CA TRP A 13 -8.30 -16.11 -30.06
C TRP A 13 -9.18 -17.36 -30.13
N GLU A 14 -9.37 -17.97 -31.31
CA GLU A 14 -10.12 -19.24 -31.42
C GLU A 14 -9.39 -20.40 -30.74
N GLU A 15 -8.06 -20.37 -30.73
CA GLU A 15 -7.24 -21.37 -30.04
C GLU A 15 -7.33 -21.22 -28.52
N PHE A 16 -7.45 -19.98 -28.04
CA PHE A 16 -7.61 -19.66 -26.63
C PHE A 16 -8.98 -20.08 -26.09
N ASP A 17 -10.06 -19.83 -26.84
CA ASP A 17 -11.43 -20.19 -26.45
C ASP A 17 -11.66 -21.70 -26.36
N ARG A 18 -10.83 -22.50 -27.05
CA ARG A 18 -10.86 -23.97 -27.00
C ARG A 18 -10.04 -24.55 -25.85
N LEU A 19 -9.27 -23.73 -25.13
CA LEU A 19 -8.53 -24.21 -23.97
C LEU A 19 -9.52 -24.64 -22.87
N PRO A 20 -9.36 -25.84 -22.29
CA PRO A 20 -10.15 -26.22 -21.12
C PRO A 20 -9.86 -25.23 -19.98
N PRO A 21 -10.84 -24.97 -19.08
CA PRO A 21 -10.61 -24.09 -17.94
C PRO A 21 -9.35 -24.57 -17.21
N ALA A 22 -8.42 -23.65 -16.95
CA ALA A 22 -7.18 -23.94 -16.25
C ALA A 22 -7.54 -24.78 -15.02
N GLY A 23 -7.05 -26.03 -15.00
CA GLY A 23 -7.44 -27.02 -13.99
C GLY A 23 -7.28 -26.46 -12.58
N GLN A 24 -7.94 -27.10 -11.60
CA GLN A 24 -7.91 -26.69 -10.19
C GLN A 24 -6.50 -26.27 -9.80
N ASP A 25 -6.36 -25.01 -9.40
CA ASP A 25 -5.12 -24.36 -8.95
C ASP A 25 -4.65 -24.98 -7.63
N ARG A 26 -4.31 -26.27 -7.69
CA ARG A 26 -3.89 -27.12 -6.59
C ARG A 26 -2.53 -27.67 -6.97
N VAL A 27 -1.51 -26.92 -6.61
CA VAL A 27 -0.14 -27.43 -6.58
C VAL A 27 -0.16 -28.66 -5.67
N GLY A 28 0.12 -29.84 -6.23
CA GLY A 28 0.03 -31.10 -5.49
C GLY A 28 0.98 -31.12 -4.30
N GLY A 29 0.45 -31.38 -3.10
CA GLY A 29 1.24 -31.60 -1.88
C GLY A 29 0.95 -30.67 -0.69
N LEU A 30 0.06 -29.69 -0.81
CA LEU A 30 -0.26 -28.77 0.30
C LEU A 30 -1.73 -28.88 0.75
N PRO A 31 -2.03 -29.35 1.97
CA PRO A 31 -3.39 -29.32 2.51
C PRO A 31 -3.75 -27.85 2.83
N GLY A 32 -4.63 -27.27 2.01
CA GLY A 32 -5.03 -25.87 2.14
C GLY A 32 -4.30 -24.99 1.12
N GLY A 33 -4.88 -24.88 -0.07
CA GLY A 33 -4.38 -24.04 -1.16
C GLY A 33 -4.35 -22.56 -0.81
N ALA A 34 -3.27 -22.12 -0.18
CA ALA A 34 -2.84 -20.74 -0.29
C ALA A 34 -2.26 -20.57 -1.71
N PRO A 35 -2.79 -19.65 -2.54
CA PRO A 35 -2.26 -19.45 -3.88
C PRO A 35 -0.79 -19.04 -3.80
N GLN A 36 0.11 -19.84 -4.36
CA GLN A 36 1.55 -19.56 -4.40
C GLN A 36 1.94 -18.50 -5.45
N GLY A 37 0.96 -17.89 -6.14
CA GLY A 37 1.23 -17.09 -7.34
C GLY A 37 0.53 -15.73 -7.45
N PHE A 38 -0.34 -15.33 -6.52
CA PHE A 38 -1.04 -14.03 -6.58
C PHE A 38 -1.03 -13.25 -5.26
N GLY A 39 0.01 -13.42 -4.46
CA GLY A 39 0.31 -12.47 -3.40
C GLY A 39 0.98 -11.26 -4.01
N PHE A 40 0.25 -10.15 -4.17
CA PHE A 40 0.85 -8.85 -4.46
C PHE A 40 2.12 -8.69 -3.60
N ARG A 41 3.29 -8.66 -4.23
CA ARG A 41 4.52 -8.17 -3.62
C ARG A 41 4.44 -6.65 -3.47
N THR A 42 3.30 -6.09 -3.06
CA THR A 42 3.21 -4.70 -2.59
C THR A 42 3.82 -4.55 -1.20
N GLY A 43 4.29 -5.65 -0.60
CA GLY A 43 5.11 -5.64 0.59
C GLY A 43 6.48 -5.03 0.29
N VAL A 44 6.67 -3.78 0.72
CA VAL A 44 7.95 -3.30 1.26
C VAL A 44 8.64 -4.49 1.91
N ARG A 45 9.70 -5.02 1.28
CA ARG A 45 10.30 -6.34 1.59
C ARG A 45 10.86 -6.45 3.01
N SER A 46 10.85 -5.34 3.74
CA SER A 46 11.30 -5.24 5.11
C SER A 46 10.31 -4.39 5.89
N ALA A 47 9.72 -4.96 6.94
CA ALA A 47 9.02 -4.19 7.97
C ALA A 47 9.86 -3.00 8.47
N ARG A 48 11.19 -3.05 8.33
CA ARG A 48 12.10 -1.93 8.63
C ARG A 48 11.90 -0.71 7.72
N VAL A 49 11.60 -0.89 6.43
CA VAL A 49 11.39 0.25 5.51
C VAL A 49 10.05 0.92 5.81
N ALA A 50 9.00 0.13 6.05
CA ALA A 50 7.71 0.67 6.47
C ALA A 50 7.84 1.43 7.81
N PHE A 51 8.56 0.87 8.77
CA PHE A 51 8.85 1.55 10.04
C PHE A 51 9.68 2.83 9.84
N GLY A 52 10.72 2.78 9.00
CA GLY A 52 11.56 3.93 8.70
C GLY A 52 10.79 5.07 8.02
N PHE A 53 9.93 4.74 7.05
CA PHE A 53 9.02 5.70 6.42
C PHE A 53 8.05 6.30 7.43
N ALA A 54 7.50 5.47 8.32
CA ALA A 54 6.58 5.92 9.34
C ALA A 54 7.26 6.91 10.30
N VAL A 55 8.48 6.61 10.78
CA VAL A 55 9.27 7.51 11.61
C VAL A 55 9.62 8.80 10.85
N TYR A 56 10.03 8.69 9.59
CA TYR A 56 10.31 9.85 8.75
C TYR A 56 9.10 10.77 8.61
N ALA A 57 7.92 10.21 8.33
CA ALA A 57 6.68 10.97 8.19
C ALA A 57 6.29 11.65 9.51
N LEU A 58 6.50 10.97 10.65
CA LEU A 58 6.26 11.55 11.98
C LEU A 58 7.19 12.75 12.24
N VAL A 59 8.49 12.57 12.03
CA VAL A 59 9.48 13.65 12.22
C VAL A 59 9.19 14.83 11.30
N LEU A 60 8.94 14.55 10.01
CA LEU A 60 8.64 15.59 9.02
C LEU A 60 7.36 16.35 9.40
N GLY A 61 6.29 15.64 9.76
CA GLY A 61 5.04 16.23 10.23
C GLY A 61 5.25 17.15 11.43
N SER A 62 5.96 16.68 12.46
CA SER A 62 6.23 17.48 13.65
C SER A 62 7.09 18.72 13.35
N VAL A 63 8.06 18.64 12.43
CA VAL A 63 8.82 19.83 11.98
C VAL A 63 7.91 20.84 11.30
N LEU A 64 7.01 20.39 10.42
CA LEU A 64 6.03 21.27 9.76
C LEU A 64 5.12 21.95 10.78
N VAL A 65 4.66 21.22 11.79
CA VAL A 65 3.84 21.74 12.89
C VAL A 65 4.58 22.80 13.69
N VAL A 66 5.85 22.58 14.03
CA VAL A 66 6.67 23.59 14.72
C VAL A 66 6.80 24.86 13.88
N CYS A 67 7.12 24.74 12.60
CA CYS A 67 7.19 25.88 11.68
C CYS A 67 5.85 26.62 11.57
N GLY A 68 4.76 25.87 11.40
CA GLY A 68 3.40 26.41 11.34
C GLY A 68 3.01 27.11 12.64
N ALA A 69 3.37 26.55 13.79
CA ALA A 69 3.11 27.16 15.09
C ALA A 69 3.80 28.50 15.24
N ILE A 70 5.10 28.59 14.90
CA ILE A 70 5.85 29.86 14.90
C ILE A 70 5.15 30.89 14.01
N TYR A 71 4.76 30.48 12.79
CA TYR A 71 4.06 31.36 11.85
C TYR A 71 2.70 31.84 12.37
N PHE A 72 1.83 30.95 12.87
CA PHE A 72 0.49 31.31 13.33
C PHE A 72 0.51 32.15 14.61
N ILE A 73 1.43 31.86 15.53
CA ILE A 73 1.66 32.69 16.74
C ILE A 73 2.07 34.10 16.31
N SER A 74 2.98 34.24 15.34
CA SER A 74 3.42 35.55 14.84
C SER A 74 2.29 36.38 14.20
N ARG A 75 1.24 35.71 13.71
CA ARG A 75 0.07 36.33 13.06
C ARG A 75 -1.15 36.43 13.98
N GLY A 76 -1.04 36.01 15.24
CA GLY A 76 -2.16 36.01 16.20
C GLY A 76 -3.31 35.08 15.84
N GLN A 77 -3.08 34.08 14.99
CA GLN A 77 -4.12 33.20 14.45
C GLN A 77 -4.35 31.95 15.32
N TRP A 78 -4.91 32.16 16.51
CA TRP A 78 -5.12 31.12 17.52
C TRP A 78 -6.03 29.97 17.08
N LEU A 79 -7.04 30.26 16.25
CA LEU A 79 -7.96 29.22 15.74
C LEU A 79 -7.22 28.22 14.84
N TRP A 80 -6.42 28.71 13.88
CA TRP A 80 -5.64 27.88 12.97
C TRP A 80 -4.55 27.10 13.72
N LEU A 81 -3.91 27.74 14.70
CA LEU A 81 -2.97 27.08 15.61
C LEU A 81 -3.64 25.92 16.36
N GLY A 82 -4.83 26.15 16.93
CA GLY A 82 -5.61 25.14 17.63
C GLY A 82 -6.01 23.97 16.73
N LEU A 83 -6.52 24.26 15.53
CA LEU A 83 -6.87 23.23 14.54
C LEU A 83 -5.65 22.40 14.14
N MET A 84 -4.51 23.04 13.87
CA MET A 84 -3.26 22.37 13.55
C MET A 84 -2.82 21.44 14.68
N ALA A 85 -2.89 21.90 15.94
CA ALA A 85 -2.55 21.09 17.10
C ALA A 85 -3.48 19.88 17.28
N VAL A 86 -4.77 20.01 16.99
CA VAL A 86 -5.71 18.87 17.02
C VAL A 86 -5.36 17.86 15.95
N ILE A 87 -5.06 18.30 14.72
CA ILE A 87 -4.67 17.43 13.62
C ILE A 87 -3.37 16.67 13.96
N GLU A 88 -2.34 17.37 14.46
CA GLU A 88 -1.10 16.72 14.88
C GLU A 88 -1.33 15.71 16.00
N THR A 89 -2.16 16.06 17.00
CA THR A 89 -2.48 15.14 18.10
C THR A 89 -3.17 13.89 17.59
N ALA A 90 -4.14 14.03 16.68
CA ALA A 90 -4.81 12.89 16.04
C ALA A 90 -3.82 12.03 15.25
N PHE A 91 -2.89 12.66 14.53
CA PHE A 91 -1.84 11.98 13.76
C PHE A 91 -0.93 11.14 14.68
N VAL A 92 -0.42 11.73 15.75
CA VAL A 92 0.42 11.04 16.76
C VAL A 92 -0.33 9.88 17.41
N LEU A 93 -1.60 10.07 17.77
CA LEU A 93 -2.43 9.01 18.38
C LEU A 93 -2.68 7.85 17.41
N ALA A 94 -3.02 8.14 16.15
CA ALA A 94 -3.18 7.12 15.12
C ALA A 94 -1.88 6.33 14.92
N PHE A 95 -0.74 7.02 14.90
CA PHE A 95 0.57 6.41 14.78
C PHE A 95 0.90 5.51 15.97
N ALA A 96 0.65 5.96 17.20
CA ALA A 96 0.84 5.16 18.41
C ALA A 96 -0.03 3.89 18.38
N ARG A 97 -1.30 4.01 17.96
CA ARG A 97 -2.21 2.87 17.80
C ARG A 97 -1.69 1.86 16.76
N LEU A 98 -1.17 2.35 15.63
CA LEU A 98 -0.56 1.48 14.60
C LEU A 98 0.65 0.71 15.16
N VAL A 99 1.52 1.35 15.95
CA VAL A 99 2.66 0.69 16.57
C VAL A 99 2.21 -0.40 17.55
N VAL A 100 1.20 -0.14 18.37
CA VAL A 100 0.62 -1.12 19.29
C VAL A 100 0.04 -2.32 18.51
N LEU A 101 -0.71 -2.06 17.44
CA LEU A 101 -1.29 -3.10 16.60
C LEU A 101 -0.20 -3.96 15.93
N ALA A 102 0.87 -3.33 15.44
CA ALA A 102 2.01 -4.02 14.82
C ALA A 102 2.85 -4.83 15.82
N ARG A 103 2.88 -4.45 17.11
CA ARG A 103 3.49 -5.25 18.18
C ARG A 103 2.63 -6.47 18.51
N ASN A 104 1.32 -6.30 18.66
CA ASN A 104 0.42 -7.39 19.04
C ASN A 104 0.32 -8.48 17.96
N ARG A 105 0.39 -8.11 16.67
CA ARG A 105 0.42 -9.09 15.56
C ARG A 105 1.64 -10.03 15.57
N ARG A 106 2.75 -9.64 16.20
CA ARG A 106 3.95 -10.49 16.34
C ARG A 106 3.87 -11.49 17.50
N SER A 107 2.80 -11.42 18.31
CA SER A 107 2.59 -12.28 19.48
C SER A 107 1.48 -13.32 19.27
N ALA A 108 0.89 -13.40 18.07
CA ALA A 108 -0.01 -14.49 17.72
C ALA A 108 0.83 -15.75 17.40
N PRO A 109 0.58 -16.89 18.07
CA PRO A 109 1.36 -18.11 17.95
C PRO A 109 1.24 -18.78 16.57
#